data_AF-A0A8T4N7Q5-F1
#
_entry.id   AF-A0A8T4N7Q5-F1
#
_cell.length_a   1.000
_cell.length_b   1.000
_cell.length_c   1.000
_cell.angle_alpha   90.00
_cell.angle_beta   90.00
_cell.angle_gamma   90.00
#
_symmetry.space_group_name_H-M   'P 1'
#
loop_
_entity.id
_entity.type
_entity.pdbx_description
1 polymer ?
#
loop_
_entity_poly.entity_id
_entity_poly.type
_entity_poly.pdbx_seq_one_letter_code
_entity_poly.pdbx_strand_id
1 'polypeptide(L)' 'MKNQVTEKLAALITAAFGLVAALAWNDAIRALFVGPCGAEGAGALCKLSAGGPWVYAILVTILAVVATIWIGKIAEKK' A
#
# COMPACT_ATOMS: atom_id res chain seq x y z
N MET A 1 26.82 17.31 -0.12
CA MET A 1 26.35 16.59 1.07
C MET A 1 24.84 16.71 1.31
N LYS A 2 24.26 17.91 1.46
CA LYS A 2 22.81 18.07 1.71
C LYS A 2 21.93 17.38 0.65
N ASN A 3 22.25 17.52 -0.64
CA ASN A 3 21.47 16.90 -1.73
C ASN A 3 21.53 15.36 -1.70
N GLN A 4 22.70 14.76 -1.49
CA GLN A 4 22.81 13.30 -1.32
C GLN A 4 22.01 12.79 -0.11
N VAL A 5 22.05 13.49 1.02
CA VAL A 5 21.23 13.10 2.19
C VAL A 5 19.74 13.19 1.85
N THR A 6 19.31 14.25 1.16
CA THR A 6 17.92 14.41 0.71
C THR A 6 17.50 13.33 -0.28
N GLU A 7 18.35 12.96 -1.25
CA GLU A 7 18.09 11.87 -2.21
C GLU A 7 17.97 10.51 -1.50
N LYS A 8 18.86 10.21 -0.56
CA LYS A 8 18.80 8.94 0.19
C LYS A 8 17.58 8.90 1.10
N LEU A 9 17.21 10.01 1.72
CA LEU A 9 15.96 10.12 2.49
C LEU A 9 14.73 9.97 1.60
N ALA A 10 14.71 10.59 0.43
CA ALA A 10 13.64 10.44 -0.56
C ALA A 10 13.48 8.97 -0.99
N ALA A 11 14.59 8.26 -1.23
CA ALA A 11 14.59 6.85 -1.56
C ALA A 11 14.07 5.98 -0.41
N LEU A 12 14.51 6.23 0.83
CA LEU A 12 14.05 5.53 2.04
C LEU A 12 12.55 5.72 2.27
N ILE A 13 12.05 6.96 2.16
CA ILE A 13 10.63 7.28 2.32
C ILE A 13 9.80 6.62 1.22
N THR A 14 10.27 6.65 -0.03
CA THR A 14 9.62 5.98 -1.16
C THR A 14 9.54 4.47 -0.94
N ALA A 15 10.63 3.85 -0.49
CA ALA A 15 10.65 2.42 -0.16
C ALA A 15 9.68 2.09 0.99
N ALA A 16 9.60 2.94 2.02
CA ALA A 16 8.67 2.77 3.13
C ALA A 16 7.20 2.84 2.66
N PHE A 17 6.84 3.78 1.79
CA PHE A 17 5.48 3.84 1.22
C PHE A 17 5.17 2.63 0.33
N GLY A 18 6.14 2.18 -0.47
CA GLY A 18 6.01 0.95 -1.25
C GLY A 18 5.78 -0.28 -0.37
N LEU A 19 6.48 -0.37 0.76
CA LEU A 19 6.29 -1.43 1.75
C LEU A 19 4.89 -1.38 2.37
N VAL A 20 4.42 -0.20 2.79
CA VAL A 20 3.06 -0.03 3.35
C VAL A 20 1.98 -0.43 2.33
N ALA A 21 2.16 -0.09 1.06
CA ALA A 21 1.27 -0.51 -0.01
C ALA A 21 1.29 -2.04 -0.20
N ALA A 22 2.48 -2.67 -0.19
CA ALA A 22 2.61 -4.12 -0.29
C ALA A 22 1.95 -4.84 0.89
N LEU A 23 2.07 -4.31 2.11
CA LEU A 23 1.38 -4.83 3.31
C LEU A 23 -0.15 -4.71 3.16
N ALA A 24 -0.66 -3.57 2.70
CA ALA A 24 -2.10 -3.39 2.49
C ALA A 24 -2.66 -4.36 1.44
N TRP A 25 -1.89 -4.65 0.39
CA TRP A 25 -2.24 -5.67 -0.61
C TRP A 25 -2.17 -7.10 -0.07
N ASN A 26 -1.20 -7.42 0.78
CA ASN A 26 -1.17 -8.71 1.48
C ASN A 26 -2.44 -8.93 2.30
N ASP A 27 -2.92 -7.90 3.01
CA ASP A 27 -4.14 -7.99 3.80
C ASP A 27 -5.40 -8.06 2.93
N ALA A 28 -5.44 -7.33 1.81
CA ALA A 28 -6.52 -7.40 0.83
C ALA A 28 -6.63 -8.79 0.17
N ILE A 29 -5.50 -9.41 -0.17
CA ILE A 29 -5.45 -10.76 -0.76
C ILE A 29 -5.83 -11.81 0.30
N ARG A 30 -5.35 -11.68 1.55
CA ARG A 30 -5.73 -12.57 2.65
C ARG A 30 -7.24 -12.55 2.93
N ALA A 31 -7.87 -11.39 2.79
CA ALA A 31 -9.32 -11.25 2.96
C ALA A 31 -10.15 -12.05 1.93
N LEU A 32 -9.55 -12.55 0.84
CA LEU A 32 -10.22 -13.43 -0.12
C LEU A 32 -10.33 -14.89 0.35
N PHE A 33 -9.44 -15.31 1.26
CA PHE A 33 -9.23 -16.72 1.58
C PHE A 33 -9.40 -17.06 3.08
N VAL A 34 -9.79 -16.09 3.91
CA VAL A 34 -10.10 -16.26 5.36
C VAL A 34 -11.56 -15.85 5.62
N GLY A 35 -12.26 -16.28 6.68
CA GLY A 35 -13.75 -16.17 6.86
C GLY A 35 -14.38 -14.89 7.44
N PRO A 36 -15.65 -14.39 7.14
CA PRO A 36 -16.97 -15.04 7.07
C PRO A 36 -17.98 -14.67 5.92
N CYS A 37 -19.01 -15.43 5.56
CA CYS A 37 -19.46 -16.69 6.10
C CYS A 37 -20.13 -17.59 5.02
N GLY A 38 -19.93 -18.93 5.06
CA GLY A 38 -20.81 -19.86 4.34
C GLY A 38 -20.43 -21.36 4.18
N ALA A 39 -19.16 -21.78 4.16
CA ALA A 39 -18.81 -23.17 3.82
C ALA A 39 -17.86 -23.83 4.84
N GLU A 40 -17.99 -25.15 5.07
CA GLU A 40 -16.95 -25.96 5.71
C GLU A 40 -15.69 -25.89 4.84
N GLY A 41 -14.61 -25.35 5.41
CA GLY A 41 -13.36 -25.12 4.69
C GLY A 41 -13.30 -23.85 3.84
N ALA A 42 -14.37 -23.05 3.80
CA ALA A 42 -14.15 -21.68 3.40
C ALA A 42 -13.26 -21.00 4.45
N GLY A 43 -12.25 -20.27 3.98
CA GLY A 43 -12.16 -18.91 4.46
C GLY A 43 -13.50 -18.27 4.13
N ALA A 44 -14.39 -18.35 5.08
CA ALA A 44 -15.76 -18.00 4.91
C ALA A 44 -16.09 -16.60 4.24
N LEU A 45 -15.15 -15.62 4.00
CA LEU A 45 -15.30 -14.22 3.46
C LEU A 45 -15.51 -14.11 1.97
N CYS A 46 -15.32 -15.23 1.33
CA CYS A 46 -15.78 -15.64 0.03
C CYS A 46 -16.89 -14.84 -0.69
N LYS A 47 -17.82 -14.09 -0.07
CA LYS A 47 -18.83 -13.26 -0.79
C LYS A 47 -18.26 -11.97 -1.45
N LEU A 48 -16.97 -11.98 -1.78
CA LEU A 48 -16.10 -10.85 -2.15
C LEU A 48 -16.01 -9.83 -1.02
N SER A 49 -14.80 -9.59 -0.50
CA SER A 49 -14.11 -8.28 -0.57
C SER A 49 -14.92 -6.97 -0.71
N ALA A 50 -16.14 -6.90 -0.15
CA ALA A 50 -17.05 -5.78 -0.20
C ALA A 50 -16.52 -4.63 0.67
N GLY A 51 -15.70 -3.77 0.06
CA GLY A 51 -15.32 -2.46 0.58
C GLY A 51 -13.99 -2.38 1.32
N GLY A 52 -13.87 -2.92 2.54
CA GLY A 52 -12.86 -2.45 3.51
C GLY A 52 -11.37 -2.60 3.09
N PRO A 53 -10.83 -3.83 2.99
CA PRO A 53 -9.40 -4.02 2.73
C PRO A 53 -8.93 -3.56 1.35
N TRP A 54 -9.84 -3.60 0.37
CA TRP A 54 -9.55 -3.24 -1.02
C TRP A 54 -9.62 -1.73 -1.25
N VAL A 55 -10.62 -1.05 -0.66
CA VAL A 55 -10.65 0.42 -0.61
C VAL A 55 -9.46 0.94 0.18
N TYR A 56 -9.09 0.28 1.28
CA TYR A 56 -7.87 0.61 2.02
C TYR A 56 -6.61 0.44 1.15
N ALA A 57 -6.43 -0.70 0.50
CA ALA A 57 -5.28 -0.95 -0.37
C ALA A 57 -5.20 0.06 -1.52
N ILE A 58 -6.33 0.40 -2.16
CA ILE A 58 -6.41 1.39 -3.24
C ILE A 58 -6.11 2.80 -2.72
N LEU A 59 -6.71 3.22 -1.60
CA LEU A 59 -6.44 4.53 -1.01
C LEU A 59 -4.98 4.67 -0.60
N VAL A 60 -4.40 3.65 0.03
CA VAL A 60 -2.99 3.62 0.42
C VAL A 60 -2.07 3.67 -0.81
N THR A 61 -2.42 2.99 -1.90
CA THR A 61 -1.62 3.07 -3.14
C THR A 61 -1.74 4.45 -3.80
N ILE A 62 -2.92 5.06 -3.84
CA ILE A 62 -3.09 6.43 -4.34
C ILE A 62 -2.24 7.41 -3.49
N LEU A 63 -2.31 7.29 -2.16
CA LEU A 63 -1.52 8.12 -1.26
C LEU A 63 -0.01 7.92 -1.46
N ALA A 64 0.44 6.67 -1.58
CA ALA A 64 1.84 6.33 -1.85
C ALA A 64 2.31 6.90 -3.19
N VAL A 65 1.52 6.78 -4.26
CA VAL A 65 1.87 7.31 -5.59
C VAL A 65 1.92 8.84 -5.56
N VAL A 66 0.94 9.50 -4.94
CA VAL A 66 0.95 10.97 -4.82
C VAL A 66 2.16 11.43 -4.00
N ALA A 67 2.43 10.78 -2.87
CA ALA A 67 3.57 11.11 -2.01
C ALA A 67 4.91 10.92 -2.73
N THR A 68 5.09 9.80 -3.45
CA THR A 68 6.32 9.50 -4.19
C THR A 68 6.55 10.45 -5.36
N ILE A 69 5.50 10.80 -6.11
CA ILE A 69 5.59 11.83 -7.16
C ILE A 69 5.97 13.18 -6.56
N TRP A 70 5.37 13.56 -5.43
CA TRP A 70 5.68 14.85 -4.80
C TRP A 70 7.11 14.91 -4.26
N ILE A 71 7.57 13.83 -3.61
CA ILE A 71 8.96 13.69 -3.14
C ILE A 71 9.93 13.74 -4.32
N GLY A 72 9.65 13.04 -5.42
CA GLY A 72 10.47 13.07 -6.64
C GLY A 72 10.58 14.48 -7.20
N LYS A 73 9.48 15.22 -7.28
CA LYS A 73 9.48 16.61 -7.76
C LYS A 73 10.23 17.57 -6.84
N ILE A 74 10.18 17.36 -5.52
CA ILE A 74 10.94 18.18 -4.55
C ILE A 74 12.43 17.84 -4.63
N ALA A 75 12.79 16.58 -4.87
CA ALA A 75 14.16 16.15 -5.05
C ALA A 75 14.78 16.65 -6.37
N GLU A 76 14.01 16.71 -7.47
CA GLU A 76 14.48 17.25 -8.76
C GLU A 76 14.62 18.78 -8.80
N LYS A 77 13.82 19.52 -8.01
CA LYS A 77 13.81 21.00 -8.05
C LYS A 77 14.97 21.66 -7.28
N LYS A 78 15.96 20.90 -6.80
CA LYS A 78 17.05 21.38 -5.94
C LYS A 78 18.40 20.74 -6.27
#